data_AF-A0A946KY23-F1
#
_entry.id   AF-A0A946KY23-F1
#
_cell.length_a   1.000
_cell.length_b   1.000
_cell.length_c   1.000
_cell.angle_alpha   90.00
_cell.angle_beta   90.00
_cell.angle_gamma   90.00
#
_symmetry.space_group_name_H-M   'P 1'
#
loop_
_entity.id
_entity.type
_entity.pdbx_description
1 polymer ?
#
loop_
_entity_poly.entity_id
_entity_poly.type
_entity_poly.pdbx_seq_one_letter_code
_entity_poly.pdbx_strand_id
1 'polypeptide(L)'
;MTKYDLVSIVRPTADDSLVEEIHNNITEIITTNGGSISEQGVWQKRKLAYQIETFNEGIYSITTFEAPPTVPSELDRVLKISDDVIRHKVLKMES
;
A
#
# COMPACT_ATOMS: atom_id res chain seq x y z
N MET A 1 1.62 -16.68 -11.73
CA MET A 1 1.28 -15.27 -11.45
C MET A 1 2.57 -14.55 -11.08
N THR A 2 2.62 -13.24 -11.25
CA THR A 2 3.82 -12.48 -10.88
C THR A 2 3.64 -11.99 -9.45
N LYS A 3 4.71 -12.07 -8.66
CA LYS A 3 4.74 -11.60 -7.29
C LYS A 3 5.10 -10.11 -7.25
N TYR A 4 4.39 -9.36 -6.43
CA TYR A 4 4.56 -7.93 -6.26
C TYR A 4 4.61 -7.57 -4.78
N ASP A 5 5.41 -6.56 -4.48
CA ASP A 5 5.43 -5.89 -3.18
C ASP A 5 4.85 -4.49 -3.35
N LEU A 6 3.77 -4.20 -2.66
CA LEU A 6 3.25 -2.85 -2.50
C LEU A 6 3.80 -2.28 -1.19
N VAL A 7 4.55 -1.19 -1.30
CA VAL A 7 4.93 -0.37 -0.16
C VAL A 7 4.05 0.87 -0.16
N SER A 8 3.28 1.07 0.90
CA SER A 8 2.48 2.28 1.12
C SER A 8 2.96 3.02 2.37
N ILE A 9 2.88 4.35 2.31
CA ILE A 9 3.12 5.25 3.41
C ILE A 9 1.80 5.98 3.65
N VAL A 10 1.20 5.71 4.81
CA VAL A 10 -0.02 6.36 5.27
C VAL A 10 0.33 7.59 6.10
N ARG A 11 -0.52 8.60 6.07
CA ARG A 11 -0.38 9.81 6.87
C ARG A 11 -0.21 9.48 8.38
N PRO A 12 0.64 10.23 9.11
CA PRO A 12 0.94 9.95 10.51
C PRO A 12 -0.20 10.26 11.49
N THR A 13 -1.26 10.90 11.01
CA THR A 13 -2.46 11.26 11.77
C THR A 13 -3.57 10.23 11.63
N ALA A 14 -3.39 9.22 10.78
CA ALA A 14 -4.32 8.10 10.65
C ALA A 14 -4.32 7.31 11.96
N ASP A 15 -5.53 7.01 12.44
CA ASP A 15 -5.77 6.04 13.49
C ASP A 15 -5.64 4.60 12.96
N ASP A 16 -5.48 3.65 13.88
CA ASP A 16 -5.29 2.23 13.53
C ASP A 16 -6.49 1.68 12.74
N SER A 17 -7.71 2.17 13.00
CA SER A 17 -8.90 1.74 12.25
C SER A 17 -8.87 2.22 10.80
N LEU A 18 -8.42 3.45 10.54
CA LEU A 18 -8.23 3.94 9.17
C LEU A 18 -7.14 3.16 8.43
N VAL A 19 -6.06 2.78 9.10
CA VAL A 19 -5.00 1.93 8.51
C VAL A 19 -5.55 0.55 8.14
N GLU A 20 -6.36 -0.06 9.01
CA GLU A 20 -7.05 -1.32 8.73
C GLU A 20 -8.03 -1.18 7.55
N GLU A 21 -8.77 -0.08 7.45
CA GLU A 21 -9.68 0.18 6.33
C GLU A 21 -8.93 0.26 4.99
N ILE A 22 -7.81 0.99 4.95
CA ILE A 22 -6.94 1.05 3.76
C ILE A 22 -6.43 -0.34 3.38
N HIS A 23 -6.03 -1.12 4.38
CA HIS A 23 -5.58 -2.49 4.19
C HIS A 23 -6.66 -3.40 3.62
N ASN A 24 -7.90 -3.28 4.11
CA ASN A 24 -9.05 -4.02 3.60
C ASN A 24 -9.39 -3.61 2.17
N ASN A 25 -9.36 -2.31 1.86
CA ASN A 25 -9.58 -1.80 0.50
C ASN A 25 -8.53 -2.34 -0.49
N ILE A 26 -7.25 -2.32 -0.11
CA ILE A 26 -6.17 -2.91 -0.93
C ILE A 26 -6.43 -4.40 -1.15
N THR A 27 -6.83 -5.11 -0.10
CA THR A 27 -7.12 -6.55 -0.15
C THR A 27 -8.28 -6.86 -1.08
N GLU A 28 -9.36 -6.10 -1.00
CA GLU A 28 -10.52 -6.22 -1.87
C GLU A 28 -10.14 -6.01 -3.34
N ILE A 29 -9.38 -4.94 -3.66
CA ILE A 29 -8.94 -4.66 -5.02
C ILE A 29 -8.11 -5.82 -5.58
N ILE A 30 -7.18 -6.37 -4.80
CA ILE A 30 -6.33 -7.49 -5.24
C ILE A 30 -7.19 -8.74 -5.49
N THR A 31 -8.07 -9.09 -4.55
CA THR A 31 -8.90 -10.30 -4.63
C THR A 31 -9.97 -10.22 -5.72
N THR A 32 -10.64 -9.08 -5.91
CA THR A 32 -11.62 -8.87 -6.98
C THR A 32 -10.98 -9.01 -8.37
N ASN A 33 -9.70 -8.63 -8.52
CA ASN A 33 -8.98 -8.76 -9.79
C ASN A 33 -8.24 -10.11 -9.95
N GLY A 34 -8.58 -11.12 -9.13
CA GLY A 34 -8.04 -12.47 -9.26
C GLY A 34 -6.61 -12.64 -8.76
N GLY A 35 -6.14 -11.75 -7.88
CA GLY A 35 -4.89 -11.89 -7.15
C GLY A 35 -5.07 -12.52 -5.77
N SER A 36 -3.98 -12.97 -5.17
CA SER A 36 -3.91 -13.51 -3.82
C SER A 36 -2.88 -12.74 -3.00
N ILE A 37 -3.14 -12.58 -1.71
CA ILE A 37 -2.23 -11.89 -0.79
C ILE A 37 -1.43 -12.94 -0.04
N SER A 38 -0.11 -12.80 -0.05
CA SER A 38 0.78 -13.69 0.68
C SER A 38 1.04 -13.19 2.09
N GLU A 39 1.30 -11.89 2.23
CA GLU A 39 1.66 -11.29 3.51
C GLU A 39 1.21 -9.82 3.52
N GLN A 40 0.72 -9.35 4.65
CA GLN A 40 0.37 -7.97 4.86
C GLN A 40 0.85 -7.54 6.24
N GLY A 41 1.72 -6.54 6.28
CA GLY A 41 2.37 -6.08 7.50
C GLY A 41 2.29 -4.57 7.63
N VAL A 42 1.78 -4.10 8.77
CA VAL A 42 1.93 -2.70 9.19
C VAL A 42 3.23 -2.57 9.95
N TRP A 43 4.06 -1.62 9.53
CA TRP A 43 5.21 -1.17 10.32
C TRP A 43 4.80 0.01 11.19
N GLN A 44 5.52 0.17 12.30
CA GLN A 44 5.33 1.33 13.15
C GLN A 44 5.67 2.64 12.42
N LYS A 45 5.18 3.74 12.98
CA LYS A 45 5.47 5.10 12.54
C LYS A 45 6.97 5.35 12.46
N ARG A 46 7.45 5.82 11.31
CA ARG A 46 8.87 6.18 11.10
C ARG A 46 8.97 7.62 10.63
N LYS A 47 10.07 8.27 11.03
CA LYS A 47 10.42 9.60 10.56
C LYS A 47 10.92 9.52 9.11
N LEU A 48 10.36 10.36 8.24
CA LEU A 48 10.75 10.48 6.84
C LEU A 48 12.05 11.29 6.74
N ALA A 49 12.85 11.03 5.68
CA ALA A 49 14.08 11.77 5.44
C ALA A 49 13.83 13.23 5.03
N TYR A 50 12.65 13.51 4.47
CA TYR A 50 12.18 14.82 4.06
C TYR A 50 10.66 14.89 4.17
N GLN A 51 10.13 16.11 4.16
CA GLN A 51 8.70 16.35 4.28
C GLN A 51 7.95 15.92 3.01
N ILE A 52 6.89 15.12 3.16
CA ILE A 52 6.00 14.71 2.07
C ILE A 52 4.60 15.21 2.43
N GLU A 53 3.97 16.00 1.55
CA GLU A 53 2.62 16.56 1.77
C GLU A 53 2.44 17.23 3.14
N THR A 54 3.49 17.90 3.62
CA THR A 54 3.55 18.57 4.94
C THR A 54 3.87 17.65 6.14
N PHE A 55 3.95 16.33 5.94
CA PHE A 55 4.27 15.38 7.01
C PHE A 55 5.76 15.02 7.06
N ASN A 56 6.32 14.96 8.28
CA ASN A 56 7.70 14.52 8.55
C ASN A 56 7.80 13.06 9.03
N GLU A 57 6.65 12.43 9.25
CA GLU A 57 6.52 11.06 9.73
C GLU A 57 5.47 10.35 8.87
N GLY A 58 5.54 9.03 8.78
CA GLY A 58 4.55 8.22 8.08
C GLY A 58 4.48 6.82 8.67
N ILE A 59 3.31 6.19 8.53
CA ILE A 59 3.10 4.80 8.90
C ILE A 59 3.40 3.98 7.64
N TYR A 60 4.40 3.11 7.73
CA TYR A 60 4.78 2.26 6.61
C TYR A 60 3.92 1.00 6.63
N SER A 61 3.46 0.56 5.48
CA SER A 61 2.88 -0.76 5.31
C SER A 61 3.42 -1.45 4.07
N ILE A 62 3.56 -2.76 4.17
CA ILE A 62 4.00 -3.62 3.09
C ILE A 62 2.95 -4.70 2.88
N THR A 63 2.50 -4.83 1.64
CA THR A 63 1.61 -5.89 1.20
C THR A 63 2.27 -6.66 0.08
N THR A 64 2.54 -7.93 0.33
CA THR A 64 3.10 -8.88 -0.62
C THR A 64 1.96 -9.68 -1.24
N PHE A 65 1.84 -9.66 -2.56
CA PHE A 65 0.73 -10.31 -3.26
C PHE A 65 1.16 -10.90 -4.60
N GLU A 66 0.40 -11.89 -5.08
CA GLU A 66 0.53 -12.45 -6.42
C GLU A 66 -0.67 -12.06 -7.25
N ALA A 67 -0.45 -11.46 -8.42
CA ALA A 67 -1.55 -11.02 -9.26
C ALA A 67 -1.20 -10.99 -10.76
N PRO A 68 -2.22 -10.87 -11.63
CA PRO A 68 -2.05 -10.49 -13.03
C PRO A 68 -1.41 -9.10 -13.18
N PRO A 69 -0.76 -8.80 -14.33
CA PRO A 69 -0.10 -7.51 -14.57
C PRO A 69 -1.06 -6.31 -14.69
N THR A 70 -2.37 -6.53 -14.69
CA THR A 70 -3.40 -5.49 -14.70
C THR A 70 -3.62 -4.87 -13.30
N VAL A 71 -3.38 -5.64 -12.24
CA VAL A 71 -3.65 -5.24 -10.85
C VAL A 71 -2.77 -4.09 -10.35
N PRO A 72 -1.44 -4.07 -10.63
CA PRO A 72 -0.59 -2.95 -10.26
C PRO A 72 -1.08 -1.59 -10.77
N SER A 73 -1.60 -1.53 -11.99
CA SER A 73 -2.11 -0.30 -12.59
C SER A 73 -3.39 0.20 -11.91
N GLU A 74 -4.29 -0.72 -11.54
CA GLU A 74 -5.51 -0.36 -10.79
C GLU A 74 -5.17 0.07 -9.36
N LEU A 75 -4.25 -0.61 -8.68
CA LEU A 75 -3.77 -0.20 -7.36
C LEU A 75 -3.14 1.20 -7.41
N ASP A 76 -2.29 1.48 -8.40
CA ASP A 76 -1.69 2.80 -8.57
C ASP A 76 -2.76 3.89 -8.73
N ARG A 77 -3.79 3.62 -9.54
CA ARG A 77 -4.90 4.54 -9.76
C ARG A 77 -5.68 4.81 -8.48
N VAL A 78 -6.04 3.78 -7.71
CA VAL A 78 -6.85 3.93 -6.50
C VAL A 78 -6.06 4.59 -5.38
N LEU A 79 -4.82 4.16 -5.14
CA LEU A 79 -3.98 4.71 -4.08
C LEU A 79 -3.62 6.17 -4.32
N LYS A 80 -3.48 6.58 -5.60
CA LYS A 80 -3.27 7.98 -5.96
C LYS A 80 -4.49 8.88 -5.73
N ILE A 81 -5.70 8.31 -5.67
CA ILE A 81 -6.95 9.05 -5.38
C ILE A 81 -7.16 9.17 -3.87
N SER A 82 -6.59 8.27 -3.08
CA SER A 82 -6.72 8.29 -1.63
C SER A 82 -5.81 9.38 -1.02
N ASP A 83 -6.41 10.34 -0.33
CA ASP A 83 -5.70 11.39 0.41
C ASP A 83 -5.00 10.85 1.69
N ASP A 84 -5.28 9.61 2.08
CA ASP A 84 -4.69 9.00 3.27
C ASP A 84 -3.31 8.40 3.00
N VAL A 85 -3.03 8.05 1.75
CA VAL A 85 -1.78 7.44 1.31
C VAL A 85 -0.90 8.53 0.69
N ILE A 86 0.04 9.04 1.48
CA ILE A 86 0.95 10.11 1.06
C ILE A 86 1.99 9.64 0.04
N ARG A 87 2.25 8.33 -0.03
CA ARG A 87 3.12 7.73 -1.04
C ARG A 87 2.88 6.24 -1.16
N HIS A 88 2.95 5.72 -2.37
CA HIS A 88 2.99 4.28 -2.62
C HIS A 88 4.04 3.93 -3.67
N LYS A 89 4.44 2.66 -3.70
CA LYS A 89 5.27 2.08 -4.75
C LYS A 89 4.95 0.61 -4.90
N VAL A 90 4.63 0.19 -6.12
CA VAL A 90 4.51 -1.22 -6.48
C VAL A 90 5.83 -1.68 -7.08
N LEU A 91 6.39 -2.75 -6.54
CA LEU A 91 7.62 -3.39 -6.97
C LEU A 91 7.26 -4.77 -7.52
N LYS A 92 7.75 -5.09 -8.71
CA LYS A 92 7.69 -6.46 -9.23
C LYS A 92 8.83 -7.24 -8.60
N MET A 93 8.53 -8.33 -7.90
CA MET A 93 9.57 -9.26 -7.46
C MET A 93 10.00 -10.09 -8.67
N GLU A 94 11.20 -9.83 -9.17
CA GLU A 94 11.83 -10.71 -10.14
C GLU A 94 12.55 -11.82 -9.38
N SER A 95 12.23 -13.07 -9.72
CA SER A 95 13.01 -14.26 -9.35
C SER A 95 13.89 -14.67 -10.52
#